data_AF-A0A9E5NMQ0-F1
#
_entry.id   AF-A0A9E5NMQ0-F1
#
_cell.length_a   1.000
_cell.length_b   1.000
_cell.length_c   1.000
_cell.angle_alpha   90.00
_cell.angle_beta   90.00
_cell.angle_gamma   90.00
#
_symmetry.space_group_name_H-M   'P 1'
#
loop_
_entity.id
_entity.type
_entity.pdbx_description
1 polymer ?
#
loop_
_entity_poly.entity_id
_entity_poly.type
_entity_poly.pdbx_seq_one_letter_code
_entity_poly.pdbx_strand_id
1 'polypeptide(L)'
;LTDDDITGIAAIFQSWYPQYGWVFGVPSGGERLASALALDRTEGSNIVLIVDDVLTTGKSMEEAKSYVGEDKICYGAVIFARAESWPDWIRPLFVLADNDL
;
A
#
# COMPACT_ATOMS: atom_id res chain seq x y z
N LEU A 1 9.34 -10.93 5.79
CA LEU A 1 8.05 -11.49 5.33
C LEU A 1 8.31 -12.55 4.28
N THR A 2 7.88 -13.78 4.56
CA THR A 2 7.85 -14.92 3.63
C THR A 2 6.81 -14.67 2.53
N ASP A 3 6.73 -15.54 1.51
CA ASP A 3 5.70 -15.42 0.48
C ASP A 3 4.30 -15.70 1.06
N ASP A 4 4.19 -16.66 1.99
CA ASP A 4 2.93 -16.96 2.69
C ASP A 4 2.45 -15.75 3.52
N ASP A 5 3.38 -15.04 4.18
CA ASP A 5 3.04 -13.79 4.89
C ASP A 5 2.49 -12.75 3.91
N ILE A 6 3.11 -12.60 2.73
CA ILE A 6 2.69 -11.65 1.70
C ILE A 6 1.30 -12.02 1.16
N THR A 7 1.03 -13.30 0.92
CA THR A 7 -0.29 -13.77 0.50
C THR A 7 -1.35 -13.49 1.56
N GLY A 8 -1.05 -13.74 2.83
CA GLY A 8 -1.95 -13.43 3.94
C GLY A 8 -2.23 -11.92 4.05
N ILE A 9 -1.19 -11.09 3.95
CA ILE A 9 -1.32 -9.63 3.97
C ILE A 9 -2.14 -9.13 2.77
N ALA A 10 -1.92 -9.68 1.57
CA ALA A 10 -2.69 -9.32 0.38
C ALA A 10 -4.19 -9.62 0.57
N ALA A 11 -4.53 -10.77 1.14
CA ALA A 11 -5.91 -11.13 1.45
C ALA A 11 -6.54 -10.16 2.48
N ILE A 12 -5.78 -9.73 3.49
CA ILE A 12 -6.24 -8.71 4.45
C ILE A 12 -6.53 -7.39 3.72
N PHE A 13 -5.61 -6.90 2.90
CA PHE A 13 -5.81 -5.66 2.15
C PHE A 13 -6.98 -5.75 1.17
N GLN A 14 -7.17 -6.85 0.45
CA GLN A 14 -8.35 -7.06 -0.39
C GLN A 14 -9.67 -6.92 0.38
N SER A 15 -9.71 -7.28 1.65
CA SER A 15 -10.90 -7.10 2.51
C SER A 15 -11.12 -5.66 2.98
N TRP A 16 -10.10 -4.80 2.92
CA TRP A 16 -10.15 -3.43 3.43
C TRP A 16 -10.48 -2.39 2.37
N TYR A 17 -10.06 -2.64 1.12
CA TYR A 17 -10.15 -1.66 0.05
C TYR A 17 -11.29 -1.97 -0.92
N PRO A 18 -11.85 -0.94 -1.58
CA PRO A 18 -12.73 -1.16 -2.73
C PRO A 18 -11.97 -1.86 -3.86
N GLN A 19 -12.72 -2.44 -4.79
CA GLN A 19 -12.17 -3.10 -5.98
C GLN A 19 -11.33 -2.13 -6.82
N TYR A 20 -10.04 -2.43 -6.96
CA TYR A 20 -9.05 -1.62 -7.67
C TYR A 20 -8.71 -2.22 -9.02
N GLY A 21 -8.38 -1.37 -9.99
CA GLY A 21 -8.00 -1.82 -11.34
C GLY A 21 -6.50 -1.98 -11.52
N TRP A 22 -5.73 -1.33 -10.67
CA TRP A 22 -4.28 -1.27 -10.74
C TRP A 22 -3.66 -1.26 -9.34
N VAL A 23 -2.46 -1.83 -9.25
CA VAL A 23 -1.63 -1.80 -8.05
C VAL A 23 -0.29 -1.21 -8.43
N PHE A 24 0.17 -0.21 -7.66
CA PHE A 24 1.47 0.41 -7.84
C PHE A 24 2.35 0.10 -6.63
N GLY A 25 3.39 -0.71 -6.83
CA GLY A 25 4.39 -0.95 -5.79
C GLY A 25 5.42 0.16 -5.78
N VAL A 26 5.63 0.78 -4.61
CA VAL A 26 6.79 1.65 -4.40
C VAL A 26 8.07 0.82 -4.62
N PRO A 27 9.01 1.25 -5.48
CA PRO A 27 10.21 0.49 -5.79
C PRO A 27 11.00 0.11 -4.54
N SER A 28 11.65 -1.06 -4.57
CA SER A 28 12.48 -1.64 -3.48
C SER A 28 11.76 -2.06 -2.19
N GLY A 29 10.50 -1.68 -1.95
CA GLY A 29 9.71 -2.09 -0.78
C GLY A 29 8.38 -2.79 -1.12
N GLY A 30 7.63 -2.26 -2.08
CA GLY A 30 6.25 -2.67 -2.37
C GLY A 30 6.08 -3.77 -3.43
N GLU A 31 7.12 -4.18 -4.15
CA GLU A 31 6.98 -4.99 -5.38
C GLU A 31 6.37 -6.38 -5.18
N ARG A 32 6.76 -7.08 -4.11
CA ARG A 32 6.24 -8.42 -3.78
C ARG A 32 4.76 -8.37 -3.41
N LEU A 33 4.40 -7.38 -2.58
CA LEU A 33 3.01 -7.15 -2.19
C LEU A 33 2.16 -6.70 -3.38
N ALA A 34 2.69 -5.80 -4.22
CA ALA A 34 2.01 -5.33 -5.42
C ALA A 34 1.69 -6.50 -6.36
N SER A 35 2.65 -7.40 -6.56
CA SER A 35 2.48 -8.59 -7.39
C SER A 35 1.38 -9.51 -6.87
N ALA A 36 1.31 -9.72 -5.55
CA ALA A 36 0.27 -10.54 -4.94
C ALA A 36 -1.14 -9.91 -5.06
N LEU A 37 -1.25 -8.59 -4.87
CA LEU A 37 -2.53 -7.86 -4.97
C LEU A 37 -3.01 -7.73 -6.42
N ALA A 38 -2.10 -7.62 -7.38
CA ALA A 38 -2.45 -7.48 -8.80
C ALA A 38 -3.24 -8.69 -9.37
N LEU A 39 -3.21 -9.84 -8.68
CA LEU A 39 -3.95 -11.05 -9.06
C LEU A 39 -5.48 -10.88 -8.92
N ASP A 40 -5.95 -9.95 -8.09
CA ASP A 40 -7.37 -9.72 -7.79
C ASP A 40 -7.90 -8.38 -8.34
N ARG A 41 -7.22 -7.84 -9.37
CA ARG A 41 -7.63 -6.56 -9.96
C ARG A 41 -8.93 -6.67 -10.74
N THR A 42 -9.77 -5.64 -10.64
CA THR A 42 -10.98 -5.48 -11.44
C THR A 42 -10.71 -4.60 -12.66
N GLU A 43 -10.76 -5.18 -13.86
CA GLU A 43 -10.59 -4.44 -15.11
C GLU A 43 -11.60 -3.28 -15.22
N GLY A 44 -11.12 -2.11 -15.68
CA GLY A 44 -11.94 -0.91 -15.85
C GLY A 44 -12.15 -0.05 -14.60
N SER A 45 -11.73 -0.50 -13.41
CA SER A 45 -11.75 0.36 -12.21
C SER A 45 -10.72 1.50 -12.33
N ASN A 46 -11.13 2.71 -11.93
CA ASN A 46 -10.26 3.90 -11.89
C ASN A 46 -9.47 4.02 -10.57
N ILE A 47 -9.63 3.05 -9.67
CA ILE A 47 -8.97 3.02 -8.37
C ILE A 47 -7.60 2.37 -8.52
N VAL A 48 -6.60 3.03 -7.93
CA VAL A 48 -5.22 2.54 -7.85
C VAL A 48 -4.86 2.31 -6.39
N LEU A 49 -4.39 1.10 -6.08
CA LEU A 49 -3.84 0.76 -4.78
C LEU A 49 -2.32 0.94 -4.81
N ILE A 50 -1.80 1.93 -4.10
CA ILE A 50 -0.37 2.22 -3.97
C ILE A 50 0.13 1.48 -2.73
N VAL A 51 1.20 0.71 -2.85
CA VAL A 51 1.67 -0.16 -1.78
C VAL A 51 3.16 -0.01 -1.49
N ASP A 52 3.50 -0.08 -0.21
CA ASP A 52 4.88 -0.07 0.30
C ASP A 52 4.99 -1.01 1.51
N ASP A 53 6.19 -1.50 1.80
CA ASP A 53 6.40 -2.35 2.98
C ASP A 53 6.49 -1.52 4.27
N VAL A 54 7.18 -0.38 4.22
CA VAL A 54 7.44 0.46 5.39
C VAL A 54 7.20 1.93 5.10
N LEU A 55 6.24 2.52 5.81
CA LEU A 55 6.01 3.97 5.83
C LEU A 55 6.89 4.63 6.90
N THR A 56 7.82 5.48 6.45
CA THR A 56 8.67 6.30 7.33
C THR A 56 8.26 7.77 7.30
N THR A 57 8.65 8.52 6.27
CA THR A 57 8.23 9.92 6.10
C THR A 57 7.01 10.07 5.21
N GLY A 58 6.66 9.04 4.44
CA GLY A 58 5.61 9.07 3.43
C GLY A 58 6.01 9.69 2.09
N LYS A 59 7.25 10.17 1.95
CA LYS A 59 7.71 10.81 0.70
C LYS A 59 7.56 9.88 -0.52
N SER A 60 7.95 8.61 -0.40
CA SER A 60 7.84 7.63 -1.49
C SER A 60 6.40 7.40 -1.94
N MET A 61 5.46 7.38 -0.99
CA MET A 61 4.03 7.20 -1.26
C MET A 61 3.44 8.42 -1.98
N GLU A 62 3.81 9.64 -1.56
CA GLU A 62 3.36 10.86 -2.24
C GLU A 62 3.95 10.98 -3.65
N GLU A 63 5.24 10.65 -3.84
CA GLU A 63 5.87 10.60 -5.16
C GLU A 63 5.18 9.57 -6.07
N ALA A 64 4.84 8.39 -5.53
CA ALA A 64 4.08 7.37 -6.24
C ALA A 64 2.68 7.88 -6.63
N LYS A 65 1.98 8.58 -5.74
CA LYS A 65 0.66 9.15 -6.01
C LYS A 65 0.71 10.22 -7.10
N SER A 66 1.70 11.11 -7.05
CA SER A 66 1.93 12.09 -8.13
C SER A 66 2.25 11.42 -9.46
N TYR A 67 3.01 10.32 -9.45
CA TYR A 67 3.31 9.57 -10.67
C TYR A 67 2.08 8.88 -11.28
N VAL A 68 1.19 8.34 -10.45
CA VAL A 68 -0.05 7.69 -10.88
C VAL A 68 -1.01 8.67 -11.56
N GLY A 69 -1.03 9.93 -11.12
CA GLY A 69 -1.83 11.00 -11.72
C GLY A 69 -3.09 11.36 -10.94
N GLU A 70 -3.50 12.62 -11.05
CA GLU A 70 -4.63 13.20 -10.28
C GLU A 70 -6.01 12.74 -10.76
N ASP A 71 -6.11 12.14 -11.96
CA ASP A 71 -7.36 11.60 -12.50
C ASP A 71 -7.75 10.25 -11.86
N LYS A 72 -6.87 9.66 -11.03
CA LYS A 72 -7.08 8.38 -10.35
C LYS A 72 -7.50 8.56 -8.90
N ILE A 73 -8.36 7.65 -8.44
CA ILE A 73 -8.67 7.52 -7.02
C ILE A 73 -7.58 6.64 -6.39
N CYS A 74 -6.73 7.24 -5.56
CA CYS A 74 -5.59 6.53 -4.96
C CYS A 74 -5.87 6.16 -3.49
N TYR A 75 -5.65 4.89 -3.15
CA TYR A 75 -5.53 4.41 -1.78
C TYR A 75 -4.11 3.92 -1.52
N GLY A 76 -3.61 4.14 -0.31
CA GLY A 76 -2.32 3.68 0.15
C GLY A 76 -2.47 2.52 1.13
N ALA A 77 -1.76 1.41 0.89
CA ALA A 77 -1.68 0.30 1.81
C ALA A 77 -0.22 0.04 2.17
N VAL A 78 0.11 0.11 3.46
CA VAL A 78 1.48 -0.12 3.93
C VAL A 78 1.50 -1.20 5.00
N ILE A 79 2.53 -2.04 5.01
CA ILE A 79 2.57 -3.14 5.98
C ILE A 79 2.92 -2.58 7.37
N PHE A 80 3.98 -1.78 7.47
CA PHE A 80 4.42 -1.19 8.73
C PHE A 80 4.49 0.34 8.64
N ALA A 81 3.87 1.05 9.57
CA ALA A 81 4.12 2.47 9.78
C ALA A 81 5.09 2.67 10.95
N ARG A 82 6.19 3.37 10.69
CA ARG A 82 7.10 3.97 11.69
C ARG A 82 6.89 5.47 11.84
N ALA A 83 6.08 6.06 10.98
CA ALA A 83 5.73 7.47 11.04
C ALA A 83 4.82 7.76 12.23
N GLU A 84 4.97 8.93 12.86
CA GLU A 84 4.04 9.42 13.89
C GLU A 84 2.65 9.74 13.30
N SER A 85 2.61 10.11 12.02
CA SER A 85 1.37 10.42 11.31
C SER A 85 1.50 10.12 9.81
N TRP A 86 0.36 9.96 9.16
CA TRP A 86 0.28 9.75 7.72
C TRP A 86 -1.02 10.34 7.16
N PRO A 87 -1.05 10.67 5.85
CA PRO A 87 -2.26 11.12 5.18
C PRO A 87 -3.42 10.12 5.26
N ASP A 88 -4.66 10.60 5.33
CA ASP A 88 -5.88 9.77 5.44
C ASP A 88 -6.08 8.77 4.29
N TRP A 89 -5.44 9.02 3.14
CA TRP A 89 -5.50 8.12 2.00
C TRP A 89 -4.61 6.88 2.18
N ILE A 90 -3.72 6.86 3.20
CA ILE A 90 -2.85 5.74 3.54
C ILE A 90 -3.38 5.03 4.78
N ARG A 91 -3.41 3.70 4.75
CA ARG A 91 -3.78 2.87 5.89
C ARG A 91 -2.70 1.81 6.15
N PRO A 92 -2.03 1.84 7.32
CA PRO A 92 -1.08 0.81 7.72
C PRO A 92 -1.77 -0.44 8.26
N LEU A 93 -1.14 -1.60 8.07
CA LEU A 93 -1.54 -2.84 8.74
C LEU A 93 -1.06 -2.85 10.20
N PHE A 94 0.20 -2.47 10.41
CA PHE A 94 0.82 -2.39 11.73
C PHE A 94 1.37 -0.98 11.96
N VAL A 95 1.14 -0.44 13.15
CA VAL A 95 1.76 0.79 13.63
C VAL A 95 2.80 0.40 14.65
N LEU A 96 4.06 0.73 14.39
CA LEU A 96 5.15 0.46 15.30
C LEU A 96 5.19 1.59 16.33
N ALA A 97 4.90 1.25 17.59
CA ALA A 97 5.08 2.18 18.69
C ALA A 97 6.57 2.38 18.95
N ASP A 98 7.01 3.62 19.15
CA ASP A 98 8.33 3.88 19.71
C ASP A 98 8.37 3.31 21.12
N ASN A 99 9.28 2.37 21.35
CA ASN A 99 9.67 2.02 22.70
C ASN A 99 10.61 3.13 23.17
N ASP A 100 10.08 4.09 23.93
CA ASP A 100 10.90 4.93 24.80
C ASP A 100 11.70 4.01 25.72
N LEU A 101 12.97 3.79 25.38
CA LEU A 101 14.01 3.19 26.24
C LEU A 101 14.84 4.31 26.87
#